data_AF-A0A2E3DW16-F1
#
_entry.id   AF-A0A2E3DW16-F1
#
_cell.length_a   1.000
_cell.length_b   1.000
_cell.length_c   1.000
_cell.angle_alpha   90.00
_cell.angle_beta   90.00
_cell.angle_gamma   90.00
#
_symmetry.space_group_name_H-M   'P 1'
#
loop_
_entity.id
_entity.type
_entity.pdbx_description
1 polymer ?
#
loop_
_entity_poly.entity_id
_entity_poly.type
_entity_poly.pdbx_seq_one_letter_code
_entity_poly.pdbx_strand_id
1 'polypeptide(L)'
;MKQNGFIFILISFLWSDQTNNDVNHLIINYKGEAIDCFIDSIGYEYLFYIPKDSVDMDSMKIRKIYYAFNDINRIFHYSWSFEENVRRMENRTGRLYTLNGDTVNFINIRFYKDMINPEVFIKKNVTKSKFYPLLEIEKIETDYSIMSYSVKRGFYYSFSLFLLSTLYEVNSEWSNGRRLIPALANQFNDLMPMIQNIGLRDAGATYESLTALIPISVLSSMMYDVIRNKNKFYFTPVYKEKKFGRNMYVFSMENILKTRLQTIVYKIESTKFGGKIVGWLRKKVN
;
A
#
# COMPACT_ATOMS: atom_id res chain seq x y z
N MET A 1 5.17 -71.63 28.08
CA MET A 1 5.76 -70.27 27.97
C MET A 1 5.51 -69.78 26.54
N LYS A 2 4.31 -69.25 26.27
CA LYS A 2 3.99 -67.81 26.15
C LYS A 2 4.79 -67.09 25.03
N GLN A 3 4.30 -67.26 23.79
CA GLN A 3 4.37 -66.24 22.74
C GLN A 3 3.61 -65.01 23.26
N ASN A 4 4.30 -63.92 23.57
CA ASN A 4 3.71 -62.61 23.88
C ASN A 4 4.74 -61.51 23.56
N GLY A 5 5.19 -61.45 22.31
CA GLY A 5 6.23 -60.49 21.89
C GLY A 5 5.95 -59.73 20.59
N PHE A 6 4.78 -59.92 19.97
CA PHE A 6 4.53 -59.37 18.62
C PHE A 6 3.28 -58.51 18.47
N ILE A 7 2.52 -58.26 19.53
CA ILE A 7 1.24 -57.51 19.45
C ILE A 7 1.40 -56.01 19.78
N PHE A 8 2.53 -55.58 20.35
CA PHE A 8 2.69 -54.18 20.79
C PHE A 8 3.24 -53.21 19.74
N ILE A 9 3.70 -53.68 18.57
CA ILE A 9 4.26 -52.79 17.52
C ILE A 9 3.23 -52.50 16.41
N LEU A 10 2.13 -53.26 16.34
CA LEU A 10 1.11 -53.10 15.30
C LEU A 10 -0.02 -52.13 15.67
N ILE A 11 -0.20 -51.80 16.96
CA ILE A 11 -1.26 -50.89 17.43
C ILE A 11 -0.85 -49.42 17.26
N SER A 12 0.45 -49.11 17.22
CA SER A 12 0.95 -47.74 17.06
C SER A 12 0.74 -47.17 15.65
N PHE A 13 0.43 -48.01 14.66
CA PHE A 13 0.16 -47.58 13.28
C PHE A 13 -1.32 -47.31 12.99
N LEU A 14 -2.23 -47.70 13.90
CA LEU A 14 -3.68 -47.60 13.64
C LEU A 14 -4.33 -46.36 14.25
N TRP A 15 -3.62 -45.59 15.09
CA TRP A 15 -4.09 -44.33 15.68
C TRP A 15 -3.12 -43.17 15.42
N SER A 16 -2.71 -43.02 14.16
CA SER A 16 -2.42 -41.68 13.67
C SER A 16 -3.77 -41.01 13.47
N ASP A 17 -4.31 -40.39 14.52
CA ASP A 17 -5.27 -39.30 14.32
C ASP A 17 -4.53 -38.23 13.50
N GLN A 18 -4.59 -38.33 12.17
CA GLN A 18 -4.38 -37.20 11.29
C GLN A 18 -5.56 -36.27 11.52
N THR A 19 -5.59 -35.59 12.67
CA THR A 19 -6.28 -34.31 12.75
C THR A 19 -5.61 -33.46 11.69
N ASN A 20 -6.32 -33.25 10.58
CA ASN A 20 -5.85 -32.41 9.50
C ASN A 20 -5.73 -30.98 10.05
N ASN A 21 -4.60 -30.67 10.67
CA ASN A 21 -4.26 -29.37 11.22
C ASN A 21 -3.84 -28.41 10.09
N ASP A 22 -4.39 -28.60 8.90
CA ASP A 22 -4.19 -27.70 7.78
C ASP A 22 -4.84 -26.37 8.13
N VAL A 23 -3.99 -25.43 8.53
CA VAL A 23 -4.31 -24.04 8.80
C VAL A 23 -4.99 -23.46 7.56
N ASN A 24 -6.21 -22.98 7.71
CA ASN A 24 -6.95 -22.39 6.61
C ASN A 24 -6.47 -20.95 6.36
N HIS A 25 -6.41 -20.54 5.09
CA HIS A 25 -5.91 -19.22 4.69
C HIS A 25 -6.94 -18.44 3.89
N LEU A 26 -6.91 -17.11 4.06
CA LEU A 26 -7.72 -16.16 3.33
C LEU A 26 -6.81 -15.17 2.60
N ILE A 27 -6.96 -15.13 1.27
CA ILE A 27 -6.30 -14.13 0.42
C ILE A 27 -7.31 -13.04 0.11
N ILE A 28 -7.01 -11.80 0.48
CA ILE A 28 -7.88 -10.65 0.25
C ILE A 28 -7.27 -9.77 -0.83
N ASN A 29 -8.04 -9.46 -1.88
CA ASN A 29 -7.62 -8.51 -2.91
C ASN A 29 -7.99 -7.06 -2.57
N TYR A 30 -7.57 -6.09 -3.39
CA TYR A 30 -7.85 -4.67 -3.10
C TYR A 30 -9.32 -4.25 -3.14
N LYS A 31 -10.20 -5.08 -3.72
CA LYS A 31 -11.66 -4.87 -3.73
C LYS A 31 -12.34 -5.58 -2.55
N GLY A 32 -11.58 -6.29 -1.71
CA GLY A 32 -12.13 -7.06 -0.59
C GLY A 32 -12.72 -8.40 -0.99
N GLU A 33 -12.45 -8.89 -2.21
CA GLU A 33 -12.81 -10.26 -2.57
C GLU A 33 -11.85 -11.21 -1.84
N ALA A 34 -12.44 -12.18 -1.14
CA ALA A 34 -11.73 -13.16 -0.35
C ALA A 34 -11.69 -14.50 -1.07
N ILE A 35 -10.52 -15.14 -1.07
CA ILE A 35 -10.34 -16.51 -1.56
C ILE A 35 -9.98 -17.37 -0.34
N ASP A 36 -10.78 -18.40 -0.12
CA ASP A 36 -10.58 -19.42 0.92
C ASP A 36 -9.69 -20.53 0.36
N CYS A 37 -8.52 -20.78 0.95
CA CYS A 37 -7.50 -21.63 0.37
C CYS A 37 -6.47 -22.15 1.37
N PHE A 38 -5.65 -23.10 0.94
CA PHE A 38 -4.42 -23.51 1.61
C PHE A 38 -3.23 -22.92 0.87
N ILE A 39 -2.42 -22.11 1.54
CA ILE A 39 -1.26 -21.48 0.92
C ILE A 39 -0.07 -22.41 1.06
N ASP A 40 0.46 -22.85 -0.08
CA ASP A 40 1.64 -23.69 -0.15
C ASP A 40 2.91 -22.83 -0.01
N SER A 41 3.06 -21.81 -0.86
CA SER A 41 4.29 -21.03 -0.93
C SER A 41 4.10 -19.61 -1.46
N ILE A 42 4.98 -18.70 -1.01
CA ILE A 42 5.02 -17.30 -1.44
C ILE A 42 6.35 -17.06 -2.14
N GLY A 43 6.29 -16.96 -3.46
CA GLY A 43 7.43 -16.59 -4.29
C GLY A 43 7.66 -15.09 -4.34
N TYR A 44 8.49 -14.66 -5.29
CA TYR A 44 8.78 -13.24 -5.49
C TYR A 44 7.69 -12.50 -6.29
N GLU A 45 7.10 -13.15 -7.30
CA GLU A 45 6.04 -12.56 -8.14
C GLU A 45 4.65 -13.15 -7.86
N TYR A 46 4.59 -14.41 -7.42
CA TYR A 46 3.37 -15.21 -7.29
C TYR A 46 3.27 -15.83 -5.90
N LEU A 47 2.03 -15.93 -5.43
CA LEU A 47 1.63 -16.74 -4.29
C LEU A 47 0.90 -17.97 -4.84
N PHE A 48 1.32 -19.15 -4.42
CA PHE A 48 0.77 -20.44 -4.84
C PHE A 48 -0.14 -20.99 -3.74
N TYR A 49 -1.33 -21.43 -4.13
CA TYR A 49 -2.36 -21.87 -3.18
C TYR A 49 -3.26 -22.94 -3.81
N ILE A 50 -3.90 -23.73 -2.97
CA ILE A 50 -4.93 -24.69 -3.36
C ILE A 50 -6.28 -24.11 -2.88
N PRO A 51 -7.20 -23.72 -3.78
CA PRO A 51 -8.53 -23.28 -3.37
C PRO A 51 -9.23 -24.37 -2.55
N LYS A 52 -9.99 -23.98 -1.53
CA LYS A 52 -10.64 -24.94 -0.62
C LYS A 52 -11.55 -25.96 -1.32
N ASP A 53 -12.20 -25.54 -2.40
CA ASP A 53 -13.13 -26.36 -3.19
C ASP A 53 -12.45 -27.01 -4.42
N SER A 54 -11.11 -27.05 -4.46
CA SER A 54 -10.31 -27.58 -5.56
C SER A 54 -9.18 -28.47 -5.04
N VAL A 55 -8.74 -29.41 -5.88
CA VAL A 55 -7.51 -30.19 -5.64
C VAL A 55 -6.33 -29.60 -6.43
N ASP A 56 -6.63 -28.80 -7.46
CA ASP A 56 -5.62 -28.21 -8.33
C ASP A 56 -4.97 -26.98 -7.68
N MET A 57 -3.64 -26.91 -7.81
CA MET A 57 -2.86 -25.76 -7.39
C MET A 57 -3.07 -24.59 -8.36
N ASP A 58 -3.38 -23.42 -7.79
CA ASP A 58 -3.54 -22.15 -8.51
C ASP A 58 -2.47 -21.14 -8.04
N SER A 59 -2.37 -20.01 -8.73
CA SER A 59 -1.43 -18.95 -8.40
C SER A 59 -1.99 -17.55 -8.64
N MET A 60 -1.63 -16.63 -7.75
CA MET A 60 -1.99 -15.22 -7.88
C MET A 60 -0.74 -14.33 -7.82
N LYS A 61 -0.69 -13.34 -8.71
CA LYS A 61 0.35 -12.30 -8.64
C LYS A 61 0.25 -11.58 -7.30
N ILE A 62 1.35 -11.57 -6.54
CA ILE A 62 1.44 -10.92 -5.21
C ILE A 62 0.98 -9.45 -5.27
N ARG A 63 1.29 -8.75 -6.36
CA ARG A 63 0.91 -7.35 -6.56
C ARG A 63 -0.61 -7.11 -6.57
N LYS A 64 -1.43 -8.15 -6.78
CA LYS A 64 -2.91 -8.09 -6.75
C LYS A 64 -3.50 -8.35 -5.35
N ILE A 65 -2.69 -8.92 -4.46
CA ILE A 65 -3.09 -9.25 -3.09
C ILE A 65 -2.98 -7.99 -2.25
N TYR A 66 -4.01 -7.70 -1.45
CA TYR A 66 -3.99 -6.58 -0.51
C TYR A 66 -3.35 -7.00 0.82
N TYR A 67 -3.80 -8.13 1.37
CA TYR A 67 -3.14 -8.88 2.44
C TYR A 67 -3.68 -10.32 2.45
N ALA A 68 -2.95 -11.22 3.11
CA ALA A 68 -3.35 -12.60 3.28
C ALA A 68 -3.05 -13.04 4.72
N PHE A 69 -3.98 -13.77 5.31
CA PHE A 69 -3.95 -14.18 6.71
C PHE A 69 -4.51 -15.59 6.89
N ASN A 70 -4.29 -16.17 8.06
CA ASN A 70 -4.79 -17.49 8.39
C ASN A 70 -5.87 -17.47 9.49
N ASP A 71 -6.51 -18.60 9.71
CA ASP A 71 -7.55 -18.81 10.73
C ASP A 71 -7.10 -18.54 12.18
N ILE A 72 -5.79 -18.62 12.47
CA ILE A 72 -5.20 -18.19 13.75
C ILE A 72 -4.86 -16.69 13.80
N ASN A 73 -5.44 -15.88 12.90
CA ASN A 73 -5.34 -14.42 12.86
C ASN A 73 -3.94 -13.84 12.56
N ARG A 74 -3.05 -14.62 11.96
CA ARG A 74 -1.72 -14.17 11.56
C ARG A 74 -1.71 -13.69 10.12
N ILE A 75 -1.23 -12.47 9.89
CA ILE A 75 -0.98 -11.91 8.55
C ILE A 75 0.46 -12.26 8.16
N PHE A 76 0.63 -13.05 7.10
CA PHE A 76 1.96 -13.43 6.59
C PHE A 76 2.32 -12.68 5.30
N HIS A 77 1.35 -12.04 4.64
CA HIS A 77 1.59 -11.16 3.51
C HIS A 77 0.69 -9.93 3.56
N TYR A 78 1.26 -8.75 3.27
CA TYR A 78 0.51 -7.52 3.05
C TYR A 78 1.18 -6.66 1.99
N SER A 79 0.37 -5.92 1.25
CA SER A 79 0.82 -5.04 0.18
C SER A 79 1.34 -3.72 0.71
N TRP A 80 2.13 -3.04 -0.11
CA TRP A 80 2.51 -1.64 0.15
C TRP A 80 1.29 -0.72 0.30
N SER A 81 0.20 -0.98 -0.44
CA SER A 81 -1.02 -0.17 -0.28
C SER A 81 -1.66 -0.38 1.09
N PHE A 82 -1.60 -1.59 1.63
CA PHE A 82 -2.09 -1.90 2.98
C PHE A 82 -1.30 -1.11 4.02
N GLU A 83 0.03 -1.17 3.95
CA GLU A 83 0.92 -0.43 4.83
C GLU A 83 0.70 1.09 4.72
N GLU A 84 0.60 1.61 3.50
CA GLU A 84 0.36 3.03 3.27
C GLU A 84 -1.03 3.47 3.77
N ASN A 85 -2.05 2.63 3.64
CA ASN A 85 -3.37 2.89 4.21
C ASN A 85 -3.33 2.91 5.74
N VAL A 86 -2.63 1.95 6.37
CA VAL A 86 -2.39 1.92 7.81
C VAL A 86 -1.71 3.21 8.28
N ARG A 87 -0.60 3.58 7.63
CA ARG A 87 0.14 4.83 7.91
C ARG A 87 -0.72 6.08 7.77
N ARG A 88 -1.65 6.11 6.80
CA ARG A 88 -2.58 7.22 6.58
C ARG A 88 -3.66 7.34 7.64
N MET A 89 -3.90 6.32 8.46
CA MET A 89 -4.86 6.41 9.56
C MET A 89 -4.18 6.76 10.88
N GLU A 90 -2.91 6.40 11.06
CA GLU A 90 -2.20 6.60 12.32
C GLU A 90 -2.29 8.06 12.81
N ASN A 91 -2.44 8.17 14.13
CA ASN A 91 -2.53 9.43 14.86
C ASN A 91 -3.70 10.35 14.44
N ARG A 92 -4.78 9.79 13.90
CA ARG A 92 -6.00 10.53 13.55
C ARG A 92 -7.17 10.20 14.46
N THR A 93 -8.20 11.04 14.39
CA THR A 93 -9.50 10.77 15.02
C THR A 93 -10.43 10.07 14.03
N GLY A 94 -11.45 9.41 14.55
CA GLY A 94 -12.39 8.70 13.68
C GLY A 94 -13.31 7.75 14.42
N ARG A 95 -13.87 6.82 13.66
CA ARG A 95 -14.82 5.80 14.10
C ARG A 95 -14.37 4.44 13.59
N LEU A 96 -14.36 3.46 14.47
CA LEU A 96 -14.04 2.07 14.17
C LEU A 96 -15.35 1.27 14.19
N TYR A 97 -15.51 0.38 13.22
CA TYR A 97 -16.65 -0.52 13.09
C TYR A 97 -16.13 -1.95 13.21
N THR A 98 -16.61 -2.68 14.21
CA THR A 98 -16.23 -4.10 14.41
C THR A 98 -17.14 -5.02 13.61
N LEU A 99 -16.70 -6.25 13.39
CA LEU A 99 -17.52 -7.29 12.76
C LEU A 99 -18.81 -7.60 13.54
N ASN A 100 -18.77 -7.44 14.86
CA ASN A 100 -19.90 -7.70 15.75
C ASN A 100 -20.99 -6.61 15.67
N GLY A 101 -20.77 -5.57 14.86
CA GLY A 101 -21.69 -4.44 14.69
C GLY A 101 -21.46 -3.29 15.66
N ASP A 102 -20.44 -3.35 16.51
CA ASP A 102 -20.12 -2.25 17.43
C ASP A 102 -19.48 -1.09 16.68
N THR A 103 -19.83 0.13 17.08
CA THR A 103 -19.18 1.35 16.61
C THR A 103 -18.44 2.03 17.77
N VAL A 104 -17.18 2.37 17.55
CA VAL A 104 -16.29 2.94 18.57
C VAL A 104 -15.67 4.23 18.05
N ASN A 105 -16.04 5.35 18.67
CA ASN A 105 -15.40 6.63 18.40
C ASN A 105 -14.03 6.69 19.09
N PHE A 106 -13.04 7.29 18.42
CA PHE A 106 -11.67 7.42 18.93
C PHE A 106 -11.04 8.77 18.60
N ILE A 107 -10.16 9.21 19.49
CA ILE A 107 -9.36 10.43 19.35
C ILE A 107 -7.94 10.14 18.83
N ASN A 108 -7.48 8.90 18.91
CA ASN A 108 -6.19 8.49 18.37
C ASN A 108 -6.19 6.99 18.08
N ILE A 109 -5.47 6.60 17.02
CA ILE A 109 -5.30 5.23 16.58
C ILE A 109 -3.82 4.96 16.27
N ARG A 110 -3.32 3.79 16.69
CA ARG A 110 -1.99 3.29 16.36
C ARG A 110 -2.06 1.81 16.00
N PHE A 111 -1.24 1.40 15.04
CA PHE A 111 -1.18 0.01 14.60
C PHE A 111 0.13 -0.60 15.05
N TYR A 112 0.06 -1.83 15.56
CA TYR A 112 1.27 -2.60 15.81
C TYR A 112 1.77 -3.19 14.50
N LYS A 113 3.08 -3.11 14.30
CA LYS A 113 3.74 -3.66 13.11
C LYS A 113 3.90 -5.18 13.17
N ASP A 114 3.72 -5.75 14.35
CA ASP A 114 3.72 -7.19 14.51
C ASP A 114 2.44 -7.76 13.88
N MET A 115 2.62 -8.52 12.81
CA MET A 115 1.56 -9.13 12.03
C MET A 115 1.32 -10.60 12.45
N ILE A 116 2.04 -11.08 13.47
CA ILE A 116 1.78 -12.37 14.12
C ILE A 116 0.45 -12.30 14.87
N ASN A 117 0.26 -11.26 15.67
CA ASN A 117 -0.98 -10.91 16.34
C ASN A 117 -1.33 -9.45 16.01
N PRO A 118 -1.91 -9.18 14.84
CA PRO A 118 -2.13 -7.83 14.38
C PRO A 118 -3.18 -7.14 15.25
N GLU A 119 -2.75 -6.19 16.06
CA GLU A 119 -3.60 -5.42 16.96
C GLU A 119 -3.56 -3.92 16.68
N VAL A 120 -4.68 -3.28 17.00
CA VAL A 120 -4.89 -1.84 16.85
C VAL A 120 -5.14 -1.23 18.23
N PHE A 121 -4.27 -0.30 18.61
CA PHE A 121 -4.45 0.49 19.82
C PHE A 121 -5.36 1.67 19.55
N ILE A 122 -6.47 1.71 20.26
CA ILE A 122 -7.50 2.75 20.14
C ILE A 122 -7.58 3.55 21.42
N LYS A 123 -7.35 4.85 21.32
CA LYS A 123 -7.60 5.80 22.41
C LYS A 123 -9.00 6.39 22.24
N LYS A 124 -9.94 5.99 23.10
CA LYS A 124 -11.34 6.49 23.07
C LYS A 124 -11.44 7.91 23.62
N ASN A 125 -10.75 8.17 24.73
CA ASN A 125 -10.64 9.49 25.35
C ASN A 125 -9.29 9.63 26.08
N VAL A 126 -9.07 10.71 26.82
CA VAL A 126 -7.79 10.97 27.52
C VAL A 126 -7.42 9.84 28.50
N THR A 127 -8.44 9.19 29.10
CA THR A 127 -8.29 8.20 30.19
C THR A 127 -8.53 6.74 29.78
N LYS A 128 -9.20 6.51 28.64
CA LYS A 128 -9.65 5.19 28.21
C LYS A 128 -9.03 4.83 26.87
N SER A 129 -8.33 3.71 26.84
CA SER A 129 -7.79 3.07 25.65
C SER A 129 -8.11 1.58 25.66
N LYS A 130 -8.17 0.97 24.47
CA LYS A 130 -8.42 -0.46 24.31
C LYS A 130 -7.71 -0.96 23.06
N PHE A 131 -7.26 -2.21 23.09
CA PHE A 131 -6.76 -2.94 21.94
C PHE A 131 -7.90 -3.67 21.23
N TYR A 132 -7.85 -3.67 19.90
CA TYR A 132 -8.77 -4.39 19.04
C TYR A 132 -7.95 -5.25 18.07
N PRO A 133 -8.24 -6.55 17.92
CA PRO A 133 -7.64 -7.36 16.87
C PRO A 133 -7.97 -6.75 15.50
N LEU A 134 -6.97 -6.58 14.64
CA LEU A 134 -7.12 -5.95 13.34
C LEU A 134 -8.13 -6.70 12.45
N LEU A 135 -8.12 -8.03 12.57
CA LEU A 135 -9.00 -8.94 11.84
C LEU A 135 -10.41 -9.03 12.45
N GLU A 136 -10.73 -8.28 13.50
CA GLU A 136 -12.10 -8.11 14.00
C GLU A 136 -12.70 -6.74 13.60
N ILE A 137 -11.96 -5.96 12.81
CA ILE A 137 -12.36 -4.63 12.36
C ILE A 137 -12.89 -4.71 10.93
N GLU A 138 -14.18 -4.42 10.74
CA GLU A 138 -14.76 -4.31 9.40
C GLU A 138 -14.13 -3.13 8.65
N LYS A 139 -14.23 -1.94 9.26
CA LYS A 139 -13.74 -0.70 8.67
C LYS A 139 -13.40 0.36 9.72
N ILE A 140 -12.56 1.29 9.31
CA ILE A 140 -12.19 2.48 10.07
C ILE A 140 -12.51 3.70 9.20
N GLU A 141 -13.32 4.60 9.74
CA GLU A 141 -13.63 5.89 9.13
C GLU A 141 -12.88 6.98 9.86
N THR A 142 -11.82 7.49 9.24
CA THR A 142 -11.08 8.65 9.73
C THR A 142 -11.85 9.95 9.48
N ASP A 143 -11.55 10.96 10.28
CA ASP A 143 -11.91 12.33 9.96
C ASP A 143 -11.29 12.80 8.64
N TYR A 144 -11.70 13.98 8.18
CA TYR A 144 -11.16 14.57 6.96
C TYR A 144 -9.73 15.13 7.11
N SER A 145 -9.05 14.94 8.25
CA SER A 145 -7.63 15.32 8.39
C SER A 145 -6.71 14.55 7.44
N ILE A 146 -7.18 13.38 6.97
CA ILE A 146 -6.54 12.61 5.89
C ILE A 146 -6.39 13.40 4.58
N MET A 147 -7.19 14.46 4.38
CA MET A 147 -7.11 15.31 3.18
C MET A 147 -5.77 16.04 3.05
N SER A 148 -4.98 16.12 4.13
CA SER A 148 -3.57 16.55 4.06
C SER A 148 -2.76 15.79 2.99
N TYR A 149 -3.03 14.50 2.78
CA TYR A 149 -2.41 13.74 1.69
C TYR A 149 -2.92 14.16 0.31
N SER A 150 -4.20 14.49 0.18
CA SER A 150 -4.80 15.00 -1.06
C SER A 150 -4.20 16.35 -1.43
N VAL A 151 -4.00 17.24 -0.44
CA VAL A 151 -3.32 18.53 -0.62
C VAL A 151 -1.90 18.31 -1.13
N LYS A 152 -1.11 17.48 -0.43
CA LYS A 152 0.27 17.16 -0.83
C LYS A 152 0.31 16.57 -2.25
N ARG A 153 -0.61 15.67 -2.59
CA ARG A 153 -0.71 15.07 -3.92
C ARG A 153 -1.09 16.08 -5.00
N GLY A 154 -2.09 16.92 -4.75
CA GLY A 154 -2.50 17.98 -5.67
C GLY A 154 -1.36 18.97 -5.95
N PHE A 155 -0.62 19.36 -4.91
CA PHE A 155 0.58 20.18 -5.05
C PHE A 155 1.64 19.50 -5.94
N TYR A 156 1.94 18.22 -5.71
CA TYR A 156 2.91 17.51 -6.56
C TYR A 156 2.42 17.36 -8.00
N TYR A 157 1.13 17.15 -8.26
CA TYR A 157 0.62 17.09 -9.62
C TYR A 157 0.83 18.40 -10.37
N SER A 158 0.45 19.52 -9.77
CA SER A 158 0.67 20.85 -10.36
C SER A 158 2.16 21.13 -10.54
N PHE A 159 2.99 20.78 -9.54
CA PHE A 159 4.42 21.01 -9.59
C PHE A 159 5.14 20.14 -10.63
N SER A 160 4.76 18.87 -10.76
CA SER A 160 5.31 17.99 -11.79
C SER A 160 4.88 18.41 -13.20
N LEU A 161 3.62 18.78 -13.38
CA LEU A 161 3.14 19.30 -14.67
C LEU A 161 3.92 20.56 -15.06
N PHE A 162 4.13 21.45 -14.09
CA PHE A 162 4.94 22.64 -14.27
C PHE A 162 6.39 22.34 -14.68
N LEU A 163 7.07 21.40 -14.00
CA LEU A 163 8.41 21.01 -14.40
C LEU A 163 8.46 20.43 -15.82
N LEU A 164 7.44 19.64 -16.21
CA LEU A 164 7.36 19.08 -17.55
C LEU A 164 7.10 20.16 -18.62
N SER A 165 6.23 21.13 -18.36
CA SER A 165 5.98 22.24 -19.28
C SER A 165 7.23 23.10 -19.44
N THR A 166 7.93 23.41 -18.35
CA THR A 166 9.22 24.11 -18.39
C THR A 166 10.27 23.35 -19.17
N LEU A 167 10.43 22.04 -18.95
CA LEU A 167 11.38 21.24 -19.73
C LEU A 167 11.03 21.21 -21.22
N TYR A 168 9.74 21.15 -21.55
CA TYR A 168 9.27 21.19 -22.93
C TYR A 168 9.58 22.54 -23.59
N GLU A 169 9.28 23.65 -22.92
CA GLU A 169 9.55 25.00 -23.41
C GLU A 169 11.05 25.24 -23.61
N VAL A 170 11.88 24.89 -22.63
CA VAL A 170 13.34 24.99 -22.73
C VAL A 170 13.87 24.14 -23.90
N ASN A 171 13.37 22.92 -24.07
CA ASN A 171 13.76 22.06 -25.18
C ASN A 171 13.33 22.64 -26.54
N SER A 172 12.13 23.23 -26.62
CA SER A 172 11.63 23.90 -27.82
C SER A 172 12.48 25.12 -28.17
N GLU A 173 12.79 25.97 -27.20
CA GLU A 173 13.66 27.14 -27.39
C GLU A 173 15.07 26.75 -27.83
N TRP A 174 15.63 25.71 -27.21
CA TRP A 174 16.93 25.16 -27.59
C TRP A 174 16.94 24.61 -29.02
N SER A 175 15.90 23.84 -29.39
CA SER A 175 15.72 23.31 -30.76
C SER A 175 15.57 24.43 -31.79
N ASN A 176 14.99 25.57 -31.43
CA ASN A 176 14.84 26.74 -32.28
C ASN A 176 16.11 27.62 -32.35
N GLY A 177 17.24 27.11 -31.85
CA GLY A 177 18.55 27.75 -31.98
C GLY A 177 18.93 28.70 -30.85
N ARG A 178 18.11 28.83 -29.78
CA ARG A 178 18.52 29.60 -28.59
C ARG A 178 19.53 28.79 -27.76
N ARG A 179 20.49 29.48 -27.14
CA ARG A 179 21.42 28.85 -26.19
C ARG A 179 20.66 28.44 -24.93
N LEU A 180 21.06 27.32 -24.32
CA LEU A 180 20.40 26.73 -23.15
C LEU A 180 20.33 27.67 -21.93
N ILE A 181 21.41 28.42 -21.66
CA ILE A 181 21.50 29.33 -20.50
C ILE A 181 20.48 30.49 -20.60
N PRO A 182 20.36 31.21 -21.72
CA PRO A 182 19.29 32.20 -21.93
C PRO A 182 17.87 31.64 -21.79
N ALA A 183 17.60 30.44 -22.32
CA ALA A 183 16.27 29.81 -22.23
C ALA A 183 15.88 29.53 -20.77
N LEU A 184 16.83 29.02 -19.97
CA LEU A 184 16.62 28.81 -18.53
C LEU A 184 16.42 30.12 -17.75
N ALA A 185 17.17 31.18 -18.10
CA ALA A 185 17.07 32.47 -17.45
C ALA A 185 15.72 33.17 -17.72
N ASN A 186 15.22 33.09 -18.95
CA ASN A 186 13.89 33.59 -19.31
C ASN A 186 12.80 32.87 -18.53
N GLN A 187 12.89 31.54 -18.44
CA GLN A 187 11.95 30.75 -17.65
C GLN A 187 11.96 31.16 -16.17
N PHE A 188 13.14 31.41 -15.61
CA PHE A 188 13.25 31.83 -14.21
C PHE A 188 12.58 33.19 -13.97
N ASN A 189 12.77 34.14 -14.87
CA ASN A 189 12.11 35.46 -14.79
C ASN A 189 10.58 35.35 -14.90
N ASP A 190 10.08 34.47 -15.77
CA ASP A 190 8.64 34.22 -15.93
C ASP A 190 7.96 33.58 -14.71
N LEU A 191 8.74 33.03 -13.78
CA LEU A 191 8.26 32.44 -12.52
C LEU A 191 8.26 33.43 -11.36
N MET A 192 8.81 34.62 -11.55
CA MET A 192 8.94 35.58 -10.47
C MET A 192 7.60 36.30 -10.24
N PRO A 193 7.17 36.45 -8.97
CA PRO A 193 6.07 37.35 -8.64
C PRO A 193 6.45 38.78 -8.98
N MET A 194 5.43 39.62 -9.24
CA MET A 194 5.63 41.07 -9.30
C MET A 194 6.14 41.58 -7.95
N ILE A 195 7.34 42.17 -7.94
CA ILE A 195 7.90 42.84 -6.76
C ILE A 195 8.27 44.27 -7.17
N GLN A 196 7.32 45.19 -6.97
CA GLN A 196 7.43 46.60 -7.38
C GLN A 196 8.67 47.29 -6.81
N ASN A 197 9.12 46.90 -5.61
CA ASN A 197 10.27 47.51 -4.93
C ASN A 197 11.65 47.05 -5.46
N ILE A 198 11.71 46.01 -6.29
CA ILE A 198 12.96 45.46 -6.86
C ILE A 198 13.00 45.67 -8.39
N GLY A 199 12.04 46.41 -8.95
CA GLY A 199 11.99 46.71 -10.39
C GLY A 199 11.38 45.62 -11.26
N LEU A 200 10.76 44.58 -10.67
CA LEU A 200 9.94 43.60 -11.39
C LEU A 200 8.54 44.21 -11.58
N ARG A 201 8.30 44.76 -12.78
CA ARG A 201 7.11 45.58 -13.09
C ARG A 201 5.87 44.78 -13.48
N ASP A 202 6.05 43.57 -14.01
CA ASP A 202 4.97 42.68 -14.41
C ASP A 202 5.18 41.28 -13.80
N ALA A 203 4.10 40.59 -13.45
CA ALA A 203 4.16 39.17 -13.11
C ALA A 203 4.35 38.36 -14.41
N GLY A 204 5.26 37.40 -14.41
CA GLY A 204 5.40 36.50 -15.56
C GLY A 204 4.13 35.66 -15.77
N ALA A 205 3.76 35.39 -17.02
CA ALA A 205 2.57 34.59 -17.35
C ALA A 205 2.61 33.17 -16.72
N THR A 206 3.82 32.64 -16.54
CA THR A 206 4.06 31.35 -15.89
C THR A 206 3.81 31.40 -14.37
N TYR A 207 4.07 32.54 -13.72
CA TYR A 207 3.70 32.76 -12.32
C TYR A 207 2.18 32.77 -12.11
N GLU A 208 1.42 33.50 -12.95
CA GLU A 208 -0.04 33.54 -12.85
C GLU A 208 -0.65 32.15 -13.05
N SER A 209 -0.20 31.40 -14.06
CA SER A 209 -0.66 30.04 -14.29
C SER A 209 -0.32 29.10 -13.12
N LEU A 210 0.84 29.24 -12.48
CA LEU A 210 1.20 28.46 -11.28
C LEU A 210 0.30 28.76 -10.08
N THR A 211 0.05 30.04 -9.83
CA THR A 211 -0.80 30.48 -8.70
C THR A 211 -2.26 30.05 -8.87
N ALA A 212 -2.74 29.83 -10.10
CA ALA A 212 -4.05 29.24 -10.37
C ALA A 212 -4.02 27.69 -10.38
N LEU A 213 -3.00 27.10 -10.99
CA LEU A 213 -2.89 25.64 -11.19
C LEU A 213 -2.76 24.88 -9.86
N ILE A 214 -1.98 25.41 -8.90
CA ILE A 214 -1.78 24.75 -7.60
C ILE A 214 -3.11 24.65 -6.82
N PRO A 215 -3.86 25.74 -6.55
CA PRO A 215 -5.15 25.65 -5.89
C PRO A 215 -6.16 24.76 -6.62
N ILE A 216 -6.27 24.88 -7.95
CA ILE A 216 -7.19 24.05 -8.75
C ILE A 216 -6.84 22.57 -8.59
N SER A 217 -5.56 22.21 -8.72
CA SER A 217 -5.10 20.83 -8.57
C SER A 217 -5.35 20.30 -7.15
N VAL A 218 -5.06 21.10 -6.11
CA VAL A 218 -5.31 20.76 -4.71
C VAL A 218 -6.80 20.51 -4.45
N LEU A 219 -7.66 21.47 -4.81
CA LEU A 219 -9.10 21.36 -4.64
C LEU A 219 -9.67 20.17 -5.41
N SER A 220 -9.23 19.95 -6.64
CA SER A 220 -9.63 18.79 -7.45
C SER A 220 -9.22 17.47 -6.78
N SER A 221 -8.00 17.41 -6.24
CA SER A 221 -7.49 16.23 -5.53
C SER A 221 -8.27 15.93 -4.25
N MET A 222 -8.60 16.98 -3.50
CA MET A 222 -9.42 16.92 -2.29
C MET A 222 -10.85 16.44 -2.61
N MET A 223 -11.49 17.07 -3.61
CA MET A 223 -12.85 16.72 -4.04
C MET A 223 -12.92 15.28 -4.54
N TYR A 224 -11.93 14.82 -5.30
CA TYR A 224 -11.82 13.42 -5.72
C TYR A 224 -11.77 12.46 -4.52
N ASP A 225 -10.98 12.76 -3.49
CA ASP A 225 -10.85 11.88 -2.31
C ASP A 225 -12.14 11.83 -1.48
N VAL A 226 -12.87 12.94 -1.39
CA VAL A 226 -14.19 13.01 -0.74
C VAL A 226 -15.21 12.15 -1.49
N ILE A 227 -15.34 12.35 -2.81
CA ILE A 227 -16.28 11.59 -3.67
C ILE A 227 -15.97 10.09 -3.61
N ARG A 228 -14.69 9.72 -3.52
CA ARG A 228 -14.25 8.31 -3.44
C ARG A 228 -14.21 7.76 -2.02
N ASN A 229 -14.70 8.49 -1.01
CA ASN A 229 -14.72 8.07 0.40
C ASN A 229 -13.36 7.54 0.88
N LYS A 230 -12.26 8.23 0.51
CA LYS A 230 -10.88 7.79 0.81
C LYS A 230 -10.54 7.79 2.30
N ASN A 231 -11.37 8.42 3.13
CA ASN A 231 -11.28 8.40 4.59
C ASN A 231 -11.78 7.09 5.24
N LYS A 232 -12.43 6.21 4.47
CA LYS A 232 -12.90 4.89 4.93
C LYS A 232 -11.88 3.82 4.57
N PHE A 233 -11.47 2.98 5.51
CA PHE A 233 -10.48 1.92 5.30
C PHE A 233 -11.05 0.59 5.74
N TYR A 234 -10.81 -0.48 4.97
CA TYR A 234 -11.43 -1.78 5.19
C TYR A 234 -10.37 -2.83 5.54
N PHE A 235 -10.68 -3.69 6.52
CA PHE A 235 -9.73 -4.65 7.11
C PHE A 235 -10.27 -6.07 7.29
N THR A 236 -11.59 -6.29 7.17
CA THR A 236 -12.13 -7.65 7.31
C THR A 236 -13.48 -7.82 6.61
N PRO A 237 -13.78 -9.01 6.05
CA PRO A 237 -15.10 -9.35 5.53
C PRO A 237 -16.02 -9.88 6.64
N VAL A 238 -17.22 -9.31 6.77
CA VAL A 238 -18.24 -9.76 7.75
C VAL A 238 -18.83 -11.12 7.36
N TYR A 239 -18.81 -11.48 6.08
CA TYR A 239 -19.06 -12.82 5.56
C TYR A 239 -18.30 -12.89 4.23
N LYS A 240 -17.74 -14.03 3.84
CA LYS A 240 -16.83 -14.24 2.68
C LYS A 240 -17.28 -13.59 1.35
N GLU A 241 -18.53 -13.15 1.27
CA GLU A 241 -19.20 -12.54 0.13
C GLU A 241 -19.16 -10.99 0.10
N LYS A 242 -18.83 -10.31 1.22
CA LYS A 242 -18.93 -8.85 1.30
C LYS A 242 -17.66 -8.15 0.80
N LYS A 243 -17.75 -7.54 -0.38
CA LYS A 243 -16.69 -6.72 -0.97
C LYS A 243 -16.53 -5.38 -0.24
N PHE A 244 -15.34 -4.78 -0.35
CA PHE A 244 -15.08 -3.45 0.16
C PHE A 244 -15.89 -2.41 -0.60
N GLY A 245 -16.36 -1.37 0.10
CA GLY A 245 -17.07 -0.25 -0.51
C GLY A 245 -16.21 0.61 -1.45
N ARG A 246 -14.88 0.39 -1.47
CA ARG A 246 -13.95 1.00 -2.44
C ARG A 246 -12.74 0.12 -2.68
N ASN A 247 -12.03 0.42 -3.77
CA ASN A 247 -10.70 -0.13 -4.01
C ASN A 247 -9.68 0.47 -3.02
N MET A 248 -8.96 -0.40 -2.32
CA MET A 248 -7.95 -0.08 -1.32
C MET A 248 -6.54 0.15 -1.90
N TYR A 249 -6.38 -0.03 -3.21
CA TYR A 249 -5.14 0.28 -3.89
C TYR A 249 -4.74 1.75 -3.72
N VAL A 250 -3.47 1.97 -3.38
CA VAL A 250 -2.84 3.28 -3.32
C VAL A 250 -1.81 3.37 -4.43
N PHE A 251 -2.00 4.34 -5.32
CA PHE A 251 -1.04 4.60 -6.39
C PHE A 251 0.20 5.29 -5.83
N SER A 252 1.39 4.78 -6.19
CA SER A 252 2.67 5.44 -5.96
C SER A 252 3.63 5.09 -7.10
N MET A 253 4.04 6.11 -7.85
CA MET A 253 4.97 5.94 -8.97
C MET A 253 6.33 5.43 -8.49
N GLU A 254 6.83 5.98 -7.39
CA GLU A 254 8.07 5.57 -6.75
C GLU A 254 8.05 4.07 -6.41
N ASN A 255 6.96 3.60 -5.79
CA ASN A 255 6.82 2.20 -5.43
C ASN A 255 6.69 1.28 -6.66
N ILE A 256 5.98 1.73 -7.70
CA ILE A 256 5.86 1.00 -8.97
C ILE A 256 7.23 0.85 -9.64
N LEU A 257 8.04 1.92 -9.66
CA LEU A 257 9.39 1.89 -10.21
C LEU A 257 10.29 0.98 -9.38
N LYS A 258 10.28 1.14 -8.04
CA LYS A 258 11.05 0.31 -7.11
C LYS A 258 10.75 -1.18 -7.29
N THR A 259 9.47 -1.56 -7.29
CA THR A 259 9.08 -2.98 -7.47
C THR A 259 9.43 -3.51 -8.87
N ARG A 260 9.33 -2.71 -9.93
CA ARG A 260 9.81 -3.12 -11.27
C ARG A 260 11.32 -3.32 -11.31
N LEU A 261 12.09 -2.40 -10.72
CA LEU A 261 13.55 -2.51 -10.65
C LEU A 261 13.98 -3.74 -9.84
N GLN A 262 13.35 -3.99 -8.69
CA GLN A 262 13.65 -5.18 -7.89
C GLN A 262 13.34 -6.47 -8.65
N THR A 263 12.24 -6.53 -9.43
CA THR A 263 11.95 -7.67 -10.30
C THR A 263 13.04 -7.87 -11.36
N ILE A 264 13.53 -6.81 -11.98
CA ILE A 264 14.62 -6.88 -12.98
C ILE A 264 15.90 -7.38 -12.30
N VAL A 265 16.26 -6.80 -11.15
CA VAL A 265 17.45 -7.21 -10.38
C VAL A 265 17.36 -8.68 -9.98
N TYR A 266 16.22 -9.14 -9.49
CA TYR A 266 16.01 -10.55 -9.14
C TYR A 266 16.18 -11.48 -10.35
N LYS A 267 15.61 -11.12 -11.51
CA LYS A 267 15.79 -11.90 -12.75
C LYS A 267 17.26 -11.97 -13.15
N ILE A 268 18.00 -10.87 -13.04
CA ILE A 268 19.45 -10.85 -13.31
C ILE A 268 20.20 -11.71 -12.28
N GLU A 269 19.90 -11.59 -10.99
CA GLU A 269 20.54 -12.33 -9.89
C GLU A 269 20.31 -13.85 -10.00
N SER A 270 19.15 -14.28 -10.51
CA SER A 270 18.85 -15.69 -10.78
C SER A 270 19.71 -16.32 -11.88
N THR A 271 20.41 -15.51 -12.70
CA THR A 271 21.37 -16.02 -13.68
C THR A 271 22.75 -16.21 -13.06
N LYS A 272 23.49 -17.25 -13.50
CA LYS A 272 24.83 -17.57 -12.99
C LYS A 272 25.82 -16.41 -13.11
N PHE A 273 25.70 -15.61 -14.17
CA PHE A 273 26.55 -14.45 -14.42
C PHE A 273 26.06 -13.20 -13.68
N GLY A 274 24.76 -12.92 -13.72
CA GLY A 274 24.17 -11.76 -13.04
C GLY A 274 24.27 -11.86 -11.52
N GLY A 275 24.14 -13.06 -10.93
CA GLY A 275 24.37 -13.28 -9.50
C GLY A 275 25.79 -12.90 -9.04
N LYS A 276 26.82 -13.19 -9.86
CA LYS A 276 28.21 -12.77 -9.57
C LYS A 276 28.37 -11.25 -9.63
N ILE A 277 27.77 -10.59 -10.62
CA ILE A 277 27.85 -9.13 -10.79
C ILE A 277 27.12 -8.40 -9.66
N VAL A 278 25.87 -8.78 -9.39
CA VAL A 278 25.06 -8.17 -8.32
C VAL A 278 25.72 -8.40 -6.95
N GLY A 279 26.25 -9.60 -6.71
CA GLY A 279 27.01 -9.91 -5.50
C GLY A 279 28.28 -9.07 -5.34
N TRP A 280 29.02 -8.84 -6.43
CA TRP A 280 30.20 -7.96 -6.41
C TRP A 280 29.83 -6.50 -6.13
N LEU A 281 28.75 -6.00 -6.72
CA LEU A 281 28.25 -4.64 -6.48
C LEU A 281 27.80 -4.43 -5.02
N ARG A 282 27.06 -5.37 -4.42
CA ARG A 282 26.63 -5.28 -3.01
C ARG A 282 27.81 -5.25 -2.04
N LYS A 283 28.89 -6.00 -2.32
CA LYS A 283 30.12 -5.99 -1.50
C LYS A 283 30.91 -4.69 -1.55
N LYS A 284 30.62 -3.82 -2.53
CA LYS A 284 31.32 -2.54 -2.72
C LYS A 284 30.57 -1.35 -2.11
N VAL A 285 29.29 -1.54 -1.80
CA VAL A 285 28.38 -0.51 -1.27
C VAL A 285 28.19 -0.64 0.24
N ASN A 286 28.43 -1.83 0.81
CA ASN A 286 28.61 -2.06 2.25
C ASN A 286 30.09 -1.98 2.62
#